data_AF-A0AB37W038-F1
#
_entry.id   AF-A0AB37W038-F1
#
_cell.length_a   1.000
_cell.length_b   1.000
_cell.length_c   1.000
_cell.angle_alpha   90.00
_cell.angle_beta   90.00
_cell.angle_gamma   90.00
#
_symmetry.space_group_name_H-M   'P 1'
#
loop_
_entity.id
_entity.type
_entity.pdbx_description
1 polymer ?
#
loop_
_entity_poly.entity_id
_entity_poly.type
_entity_poly.pdbx_seq_one_letter_code
_entity_poly.pdbx_strand_id
1 'polypeptide(L)'
;MTASLDQLSFDVLFCVTLNLDLEDIFHLGQTCRQLRALLDERTVCRRAVEINHPYTEEALSARNEKDTYQQAFQAIYERRNALSTAYPYSARVLEQQGNSFVYRQGTICIFDAGMVYVSDLRTKLKPVHLDLSAIVRPALESKFRAFGNFRLRLLHYADGILAVHATPKYSSDHSHIIAIHTAADLRIDQRVIESIQVARCSKLFARHNARYLYYGTHTGVGDDGHSKWEIDGISLCEDAELAERERPVLLDNFHGSDIGSTIAFEIHNDYFYAVSNQGTFEVEEIDYTSFYHVVRFPLKSPLPKDISKDERLYRRQHKQGPIHDSWTDLTLQLDERTNETVIVESRREWAQASSRQSRTFYVTKLDFREDDDMEESSDEPLLPEDDLYVPLIDSSNNAHWKPTPDLYSWSQHPEFSPTDPSPRSFILARTKFRAYNYACTSFVDLVEDERCCNDPSQPPCLRLRIGSRREMGLDYSATSCKEKAPFDEMKPNFLDTQTRYRHSPIRMWPPSASRCPCSKRLHSILNRPLPSASPFHTRSITGVLDEQRLVFMIKPGRSYGPGDDNTLGTIVVVDFSRPLTSTAHAPSASQPPSLLRRDSMMENNICVLFDESAMCWSSSSKGRCRGRTCQ
;
A
#
# COMPACT_ATOMS: atom_id res chain seq x y z
N MET A 1 45.47 -21.02 -14.51
CA MET A 1 44.29 -21.71 -13.95
C MET A 1 43.24 -20.65 -13.71
N THR A 2 42.08 -20.75 -14.35
CA THR A 2 40.95 -19.85 -14.10
C THR A 2 40.14 -20.43 -12.95
N ALA A 3 40.25 -19.86 -11.75
CA ALA A 3 39.36 -20.23 -10.65
C ALA A 3 37.95 -19.76 -10.97
N SER A 4 36.97 -20.65 -10.85
CA SER A 4 35.56 -20.34 -11.06
C SER A 4 34.86 -20.04 -9.73
N LEU A 5 33.77 -19.26 -9.77
CA LEU A 5 33.05 -18.82 -8.57
C LEU A 5 32.56 -20.00 -7.71
N ASP A 6 32.12 -21.08 -8.34
CA ASP A 6 31.67 -22.31 -7.68
C ASP A 6 32.82 -23.08 -7.01
N GLN A 7 34.09 -22.79 -7.28
CA GLN A 7 35.23 -23.44 -6.64
C GLN A 7 35.74 -22.70 -5.40
N LEU A 8 35.14 -21.56 -5.06
CA LEU A 8 35.53 -20.79 -3.88
C LEU A 8 35.05 -21.47 -2.59
N SER A 9 35.74 -21.19 -1.48
CA SER A 9 35.32 -21.68 -0.17
C SER A 9 33.99 -21.05 0.26
N PHE A 10 33.30 -21.74 1.16
CA PHE A 10 32.04 -21.24 1.74
C PHE A 10 32.20 -19.82 2.30
N ASP A 11 33.27 -19.56 3.05
CA ASP A 11 33.49 -18.26 3.70
C ASP A 11 33.59 -17.11 2.68
N VAL A 12 34.26 -17.34 1.55
CA VAL A 12 34.37 -16.34 0.48
C VAL A 12 33.02 -16.11 -0.18
N LEU A 13 32.27 -17.17 -0.47
CA LEU A 13 30.94 -17.06 -1.08
C LEU A 13 29.94 -16.41 -0.12
N PHE A 14 30.01 -16.69 1.17
CA PHE A 14 29.23 -16.02 2.20
C PHE A 14 29.53 -14.52 2.20
N CYS A 15 30.80 -14.10 2.21
CA CYS A 15 31.19 -12.69 2.12
C CYS A 15 30.68 -12.01 0.84
N VAL A 16 30.67 -12.72 -0.29
CA VAL A 16 30.06 -12.21 -1.54
C VAL A 16 28.56 -11.97 -1.33
N THR A 17 27.83 -12.93 -0.76
CA THR A 17 26.38 -12.78 -0.52
C THR A 17 26.03 -11.63 0.42
N LEU A 18 26.92 -11.22 1.32
CA LEU A 18 26.69 -10.06 2.19
C LEU A 18 26.65 -8.71 1.45
N ASN A 19 27.17 -8.66 0.23
CA ASN A 19 27.21 -7.47 -0.61
C ASN A 19 26.19 -7.53 -1.76
N LEU A 20 25.25 -8.49 -1.71
CA LEU A 20 24.22 -8.69 -2.71
C LEU A 20 22.84 -8.43 -2.10
N ASP A 21 21.96 -7.87 -2.91
CA ASP A 21 20.55 -7.76 -2.57
C ASP A 21 19.88 -9.14 -2.55
N LEU A 22 18.73 -9.22 -1.88
CA LEU A 22 17.97 -10.46 -1.74
C LEU A 22 17.62 -11.11 -3.10
N GLU A 23 17.29 -10.30 -4.10
CA GLU A 23 17.00 -10.80 -5.46
C GLU A 23 18.23 -11.42 -6.13
N ASP A 24 19.38 -10.78 -6.01
CA ASP A 24 20.64 -11.24 -6.62
C ASP A 24 21.14 -12.51 -5.95
N ILE A 25 21.02 -12.60 -4.63
CA ILE A 25 21.28 -13.84 -3.88
C ILE A 25 20.39 -14.96 -4.42
N PHE A 26 19.07 -14.71 -4.57
CA PHE A 26 18.15 -15.72 -5.08
C PHE A 26 18.52 -16.17 -6.50
N HIS A 27 18.82 -15.22 -7.40
CA HIS A 27 19.22 -15.53 -8.78
C HIS A 27 20.56 -16.26 -8.85
N LEU A 28 21.51 -15.94 -7.97
CA LEU A 28 22.80 -16.62 -7.88
C LEU A 28 22.63 -18.12 -7.62
N GLY A 29 21.75 -18.50 -6.70
CA GLY A 29 21.46 -19.92 -6.47
C GLY A 29 20.68 -20.62 -7.59
N GLN A 30 20.11 -19.90 -8.55
CA GLN A 30 19.52 -20.51 -9.75
C GLN A 30 20.58 -20.84 -10.83
N THR A 31 21.83 -20.40 -10.68
CA THR A 31 22.87 -20.59 -11.70
C THR A 31 23.48 -22.00 -11.69
N CYS A 32 23.77 -22.58 -10.51
CA CYS A 32 24.32 -23.93 -10.40
C CYS A 32 23.92 -24.62 -9.08
N ARG A 33 24.10 -25.95 -9.01
CA ARG A 33 23.70 -26.75 -7.83
C ARG A 33 24.46 -26.39 -6.56
N GLN A 34 25.74 -26.03 -6.68
CA GLN A 34 26.57 -25.70 -5.53
C GLN A 34 26.18 -24.36 -4.92
N LEU A 35 25.97 -23.34 -5.77
CA LEU A 35 25.48 -22.04 -5.31
C LEU A 35 24.03 -22.14 -4.78
N ARG A 36 23.22 -23.06 -5.31
CA ARG A 36 21.93 -23.38 -4.73
C ARG A 36 22.04 -23.93 -3.31
N ALA A 37 22.98 -24.84 -3.07
CA ALA A 37 23.19 -25.39 -1.73
C ALA A 37 23.58 -24.31 -0.71
N LEU A 38 24.29 -23.26 -1.13
CA LEU A 38 24.55 -22.09 -0.28
C LEU A 38 23.28 -21.30 0.06
N LEU A 39 22.28 -21.28 -0.82
CA LEU A 39 20.98 -20.68 -0.49
C LEU A 39 20.15 -21.54 0.45
N ASP A 40 20.47 -22.83 0.58
CA ASP A 40 19.83 -23.70 1.55
C ASP A 40 20.53 -23.62 2.92
N GLU A 41 21.69 -22.94 3.01
CA GLU A 41 22.38 -22.70 4.28
C GLU A 41 21.68 -21.63 5.12
N ARG A 42 21.34 -22.01 6.35
CA ARG A 42 20.57 -21.18 7.29
C ARG A 42 21.24 -19.84 7.58
N THR A 43 22.57 -19.81 7.64
CA THR A 43 23.36 -18.60 7.95
C THR A 43 23.26 -17.56 6.84
N VAL A 44 23.30 -17.99 5.57
CA VAL A 44 23.15 -17.10 4.41
C VAL A 44 21.76 -16.51 4.38
N CYS A 45 20.70 -17.33 4.46
CA CYS A 45 19.32 -16.84 4.47
C CYS A 45 19.07 -15.87 5.63
N ARG A 46 19.56 -16.21 6.83
CA ARG A 46 19.40 -15.36 8.01
C ARG A 46 20.02 -13.99 7.78
N ARG A 47 21.28 -13.94 7.33
CA ARG A 47 21.97 -12.67 7.09
C ARG A 47 21.33 -11.87 5.96
N ALA A 48 20.97 -12.52 4.86
CA ALA A 48 20.30 -11.86 3.74
C ALA A 48 18.99 -11.20 4.17
N VAL A 49 18.19 -11.87 5.00
CA VAL A 49 16.93 -11.32 5.53
C VAL A 49 17.19 -10.21 6.55
N GLU A 50 18.11 -10.40 7.50
CA GLU A 50 18.42 -9.41 8.55
C GLU A 50 19.07 -8.14 8.00
N ILE A 51 19.80 -8.20 6.89
CA ILE A 51 20.45 -7.04 6.27
C ILE A 51 19.49 -6.30 5.34
N ASN A 52 18.81 -7.03 4.45
CA ASN A 52 18.06 -6.40 3.37
C ASN A 52 16.60 -6.09 3.74
N HIS A 53 15.97 -6.93 4.57
CA HIS A 53 14.53 -6.89 4.84
C HIS A 53 14.15 -7.21 6.31
N PRO A 54 14.86 -6.70 7.33
CA PRO A 54 14.65 -7.08 8.73
C PRO A 54 13.26 -6.77 9.29
N TYR A 55 12.53 -5.81 8.71
CA TYR A 55 11.23 -5.34 9.20
C TYR A 55 10.04 -5.88 8.41
N THR A 56 10.28 -6.86 7.54
CA THR A 56 9.19 -7.57 6.88
C THR A 56 8.47 -8.51 7.85
N GLU A 57 7.18 -8.72 7.62
CA GLU A 57 6.37 -9.68 8.39
C GLU A 57 6.99 -11.09 8.38
N GLU A 58 7.59 -11.49 7.25
CA GLU A 58 8.29 -12.77 7.12
C GLU A 58 9.55 -12.82 7.99
N ALA A 59 10.35 -11.75 8.03
CA ALA A 59 11.53 -11.65 8.88
C ALA A 59 11.18 -11.66 10.37
N LEU A 60 10.12 -10.95 10.76
CA LEU A 60 9.61 -10.94 12.13
C LEU A 60 9.09 -12.33 12.54
N SER A 61 8.40 -13.03 11.64
CA SER A 61 7.92 -14.40 11.89
C SER A 61 9.09 -15.38 12.05
N ALA A 62 10.14 -15.26 11.25
CA ALA A 62 11.35 -16.08 11.38
C ALA A 62 12.14 -15.78 12.65
N ARG A 63 12.22 -14.52 13.07
CA ARG A 63 12.86 -14.09 14.32
C ARG A 63 12.13 -14.64 15.55
N ASN A 64 10.81 -14.69 15.48
CA ASN A 64 9.94 -15.26 16.51
C ASN A 64 9.86 -16.80 16.44
N GLU A 65 10.73 -17.46 15.67
CA GLU A 65 10.83 -18.92 15.52
C GLU A 65 9.52 -19.58 15.02
N LYS A 66 8.61 -18.82 14.40
CA LYS A 66 7.39 -19.35 13.79
C LYS A 66 7.67 -19.99 12.44
N ASP A 67 8.57 -19.36 11.68
CA ASP A 67 9.04 -19.82 10.37
C ASP A 67 10.58 -19.92 10.36
N THR A 68 11.13 -20.62 9.37
CA THR A 68 12.58 -20.64 9.16
C THR A 68 13.03 -19.42 8.34
N TYR A 69 14.26 -18.96 8.53
CA TYR A 69 14.83 -17.89 7.70
C TYR A 69 14.89 -18.25 6.21
N GLN A 70 14.99 -19.54 5.87
CA GLN A 70 14.91 -20.00 4.47
C GLN A 70 13.51 -19.76 3.89
N GLN A 71 12.46 -20.11 4.65
CA GLN A 71 11.07 -19.82 4.25
C GLN A 71 10.82 -18.33 4.13
N ALA A 72 11.31 -17.52 5.08
CA ALA A 72 11.19 -16.06 5.02
C ALA A 72 11.92 -15.49 3.80
N PHE A 73 13.17 -15.90 3.56
CA PHE A 73 13.95 -15.49 2.38
C PHE A 73 13.20 -15.79 1.08
N GLN A 74 12.68 -17.01 0.93
CA GLN A 74 11.91 -17.40 -0.24
C GLN A 74 10.59 -16.62 -0.35
N ALA A 75 9.84 -16.46 0.74
CA ALA A 75 8.55 -15.78 0.74
C ALA A 75 8.68 -14.31 0.35
N ILE A 76 9.69 -13.61 0.88
CA ILE A 76 10.00 -12.21 0.52
C ILE A 76 10.32 -12.10 -0.97
N TYR A 77 11.22 -12.95 -1.49
CA TYR A 77 11.53 -12.95 -2.92
C TYR A 77 10.29 -13.22 -3.78
N GLU A 78 9.55 -14.27 -3.44
CA GLU A 78 8.39 -14.73 -4.21
C GLU A 78 7.29 -13.67 -4.27
N ARG A 79 6.94 -13.03 -3.16
CA ARG A 79 5.90 -11.98 -3.15
C ARG A 79 6.30 -10.75 -3.95
N ARG A 80 7.54 -10.29 -3.79
CA ARG A 80 8.06 -9.10 -4.48
C ARG A 80 8.16 -9.35 -5.97
N ASN A 81 8.62 -10.54 -6.35
CA ASN A 81 8.70 -10.95 -7.74
C ASN A 81 7.30 -11.14 -8.36
N ALA A 82 6.36 -11.75 -7.64
CA ALA A 82 4.98 -11.93 -8.11
C ALA A 82 4.26 -10.60 -8.34
N LEU A 83 4.38 -9.65 -7.40
CA LEU A 83 3.83 -8.31 -7.55
C LEU A 83 4.48 -7.58 -8.73
N SER A 84 5.81 -7.41 -8.71
CA SER A 84 6.54 -6.65 -9.74
C SER A 84 6.43 -7.20 -11.16
N THR A 85 6.14 -8.50 -11.32
CA THR A 85 5.99 -9.15 -12.64
C THR A 85 4.54 -9.43 -13.05
N ALA A 86 3.57 -8.93 -12.27
CA ALA A 86 2.14 -9.11 -12.47
C ALA A 86 1.72 -10.60 -12.55
N TYR A 87 2.23 -11.40 -11.63
CA TYR A 87 2.01 -12.84 -11.59
C TYR A 87 1.58 -13.31 -10.20
N PRO A 88 0.34 -13.01 -9.77
CA PRO A 88 -0.17 -13.46 -8.49
C PRO A 88 -0.31 -14.99 -8.44
N TYR A 89 -0.15 -15.56 -7.24
CA TYR A 89 -0.25 -17.00 -6.98
C TYR A 89 -1.70 -17.48 -6.84
N SER A 90 -2.61 -16.61 -6.42
CA SER A 90 -4.03 -16.97 -6.34
C SER A 90 -4.96 -15.78 -6.54
N ALA A 91 -6.18 -16.09 -6.94
CA ALA A 91 -7.29 -15.14 -6.91
C ALA A 91 -8.57 -15.87 -6.54
N ARG A 92 -9.36 -15.27 -5.65
CA ARG A 92 -10.60 -15.86 -5.16
C ARG A 92 -11.66 -14.82 -4.86
N VAL A 93 -12.91 -15.23 -4.95
CA VAL A 93 -14.06 -14.48 -4.44
C VAL A 93 -14.32 -14.95 -3.01
N LEU A 94 -14.48 -14.02 -2.07
CA LEU A 94 -14.92 -14.39 -0.72
C LEU A 94 -16.40 -14.77 -0.75
N GLU A 95 -16.77 -15.83 -0.03
CA GLU A 95 -18.17 -16.28 0.05
C GLU A 95 -19.06 -15.21 0.69
N GLN A 96 -18.54 -14.51 1.70
CA GLN A 96 -19.25 -13.45 2.38
C GLN A 96 -19.29 -12.18 1.52
N GLN A 97 -20.50 -11.70 1.25
CA GLN A 97 -20.75 -10.37 0.68
C GLN A 97 -20.93 -9.33 1.78
N GLY A 98 -20.77 -8.05 1.44
CA GLY A 98 -21.01 -6.98 2.38
C GLY A 98 -21.10 -5.60 1.75
N ASN A 99 -21.50 -4.64 2.57
CA ASN A 99 -21.68 -3.23 2.21
C ASN A 99 -20.39 -2.43 2.33
N SER A 100 -19.49 -2.81 3.20
CA SER A 100 -18.18 -2.18 3.31
C SER A 100 -17.19 -3.18 3.84
N PHE A 101 -15.90 -2.89 3.66
CA PHE A 101 -14.86 -3.69 4.26
C PHE A 101 -13.70 -2.80 4.71
N VAL A 102 -12.95 -3.29 5.68
CA VAL A 102 -11.63 -2.80 6.05
C VAL A 102 -10.67 -3.97 5.95
N TYR A 103 -9.49 -3.73 5.37
CA TYR A 103 -8.44 -4.73 5.24
C TYR A 103 -7.12 -4.12 5.71
N ARG A 104 -6.50 -4.71 6.73
CA ARG A 104 -5.21 -4.27 7.28
C ARG A 104 -4.55 -5.42 8.05
N GLN A 105 -3.22 -5.48 8.07
CA GLN A 105 -2.44 -6.54 8.75
C GLN A 105 -2.91 -7.97 8.39
N GLY A 106 -3.21 -8.22 7.10
CA GLY A 106 -3.68 -9.52 6.62
C GLY A 106 -5.10 -9.92 7.05
N THR A 107 -5.79 -9.10 7.86
CA THR A 107 -7.16 -9.38 8.34
C THR A 107 -8.18 -8.55 7.59
N ILE A 108 -9.27 -9.19 7.15
CA ILE A 108 -10.42 -8.52 6.54
C ILE A 108 -11.60 -8.48 7.53
N CYS A 109 -12.21 -7.31 7.64
CA CYS A 109 -13.47 -7.08 8.33
C CYS A 109 -14.53 -6.69 7.30
N ILE A 110 -15.53 -7.55 7.07
CA ILE A 110 -16.63 -7.32 6.12
C ILE A 110 -17.88 -6.96 6.90
N PHE A 111 -18.49 -5.83 6.59
CA PHE A 111 -19.70 -5.34 7.25
C PHE A 111 -20.94 -5.57 6.39
N ASP A 112 -21.97 -6.18 6.98
CA ASP A 112 -23.28 -6.39 6.37
C ASP A 112 -24.39 -6.27 7.44
N ALA A 113 -25.36 -5.39 7.22
CA ALA A 113 -26.57 -5.26 8.03
C ALA A 113 -26.36 -5.23 9.57
N GLY A 114 -25.26 -4.66 10.07
CA GLY A 114 -24.94 -4.61 11.50
C GLY A 114 -24.07 -5.76 12.00
N MET A 115 -23.84 -6.79 11.17
CA MET A 115 -22.89 -7.87 11.41
C MET A 115 -21.53 -7.53 10.82
N VAL A 116 -20.47 -7.93 11.50
CA VAL A 116 -19.11 -7.95 10.95
C VAL A 116 -18.57 -9.36 10.92
N TYR A 117 -18.08 -9.74 9.75
CA TYR A 117 -17.30 -10.94 9.53
C TYR A 117 -15.81 -10.57 9.58
N VAL A 118 -15.09 -11.11 10.56
CA VAL A 118 -13.65 -10.94 10.73
C VAL A 118 -12.94 -12.22 10.33
N SER A 119 -12.00 -12.13 9.40
CA SER A 119 -11.21 -13.28 8.94
C SER A 119 -9.78 -12.86 8.66
N ASP A 120 -8.83 -13.60 9.20
CA ASP A 120 -7.44 -13.51 8.76
C ASP A 120 -7.31 -14.23 7.41
N LEU A 121 -6.75 -13.56 6.40
CA LEU A 121 -6.55 -14.13 5.07
C LEU A 121 -5.27 -14.96 4.97
N ARG A 122 -4.38 -14.86 5.97
CA ARG A 122 -3.11 -15.58 6.06
C ARG A 122 -3.28 -16.94 6.72
N THR A 123 -4.02 -16.98 7.82
CA THR A 123 -4.23 -18.19 8.60
C THR A 123 -5.51 -18.91 8.20
N LYS A 124 -5.57 -20.22 8.48
CA LYS A 124 -6.80 -21.02 8.31
C LYS A 124 -7.67 -21.01 9.57
N LEU A 125 -7.53 -19.97 10.41
CA LEU A 125 -8.32 -19.83 11.62
C LEU A 125 -9.79 -19.66 11.24
N LYS A 126 -10.68 -20.14 12.12
CA LYS A 126 -12.12 -19.97 11.91
C LYS A 126 -12.45 -18.48 11.97
N PRO A 127 -13.23 -17.97 11.00
CA PRO A 127 -13.65 -16.59 11.03
C PRO A 127 -14.59 -16.32 12.21
N VAL A 128 -14.63 -15.06 12.64
CA VAL A 128 -15.45 -14.59 13.75
C VAL A 128 -16.59 -13.74 13.20
N HIS A 129 -17.81 -14.02 13.63
CA HIS A 129 -18.99 -13.22 13.32
C HIS A 129 -19.38 -12.40 14.56
N LEU A 130 -19.48 -11.09 14.40
CA LEU A 130 -19.79 -10.15 15.47
C LEU A 130 -21.07 -9.40 15.13
N ASP A 131 -22.06 -9.44 16.01
CA ASP A 131 -23.21 -8.53 15.93
C ASP A 131 -22.81 -7.19 16.55
N LEU A 132 -22.39 -6.25 15.71
CA LEU A 132 -22.02 -4.92 16.18
C LEU A 132 -23.21 -4.19 16.79
N SER A 133 -24.43 -4.42 16.30
CA SER A 133 -25.61 -3.75 16.86
C SER A 133 -25.85 -4.19 18.29
N ALA A 134 -25.66 -5.48 18.59
CA ALA A 134 -25.76 -6.03 19.94
C ALA A 134 -24.59 -5.65 20.85
N ILE A 135 -23.37 -5.47 20.30
CA ILE A 135 -22.19 -5.03 21.06
C ILE A 135 -22.25 -3.54 21.39
N VAL A 136 -22.60 -2.71 20.40
CA VAL A 136 -22.54 -1.24 20.49
C VAL A 136 -23.71 -0.67 21.28
N ARG A 137 -24.91 -1.23 21.13
CA ARG A 137 -26.13 -0.68 21.75
C ARG A 137 -26.03 -0.59 23.28
N PRO A 138 -25.63 -1.63 24.04
CA PRO A 138 -25.51 -1.54 25.49
C PRO A 138 -24.51 -0.47 25.93
N ALA A 139 -23.38 -0.34 25.24
CA ALA A 139 -22.34 0.66 25.56
C ALA A 139 -22.82 2.10 25.34
N LEU A 140 -23.72 2.32 24.38
CA LEU A 140 -24.34 3.62 24.14
C LEU A 140 -25.50 3.88 25.11
N GLU A 141 -26.34 2.88 25.39
CA GLU A 141 -27.47 3.02 26.32
C GLU A 141 -27.03 3.21 27.78
N SER A 142 -25.89 2.63 28.18
CA SER A 142 -25.32 2.86 29.52
C SER A 142 -24.87 4.30 29.74
N LYS A 143 -24.45 4.99 28.66
CA LYS A 143 -24.05 6.41 28.71
C LYS A 143 -25.21 7.36 28.39
N PHE A 144 -26.27 6.91 27.69
CA PHE A 144 -27.36 7.77 27.21
C PHE A 144 -28.75 7.12 27.32
N ARG A 145 -29.70 7.79 28.00
CA ARG A 145 -31.06 7.29 28.28
C ARG A 145 -31.95 7.05 27.03
N ALA A 146 -31.53 7.43 25.83
CA ALA A 146 -32.30 7.25 24.59
C ALA A 146 -31.43 7.29 23.31
N PHE A 147 -30.45 6.39 23.18
CA PHE A 147 -29.76 6.23 21.90
C PHE A 147 -30.70 5.52 20.91
N GLY A 148 -31.34 6.29 20.02
CA GLY A 148 -32.27 5.75 19.02
C GLY A 148 -31.59 4.86 17.97
N ASN A 149 -32.24 4.65 16.83
CA ASN A 149 -31.63 3.92 15.73
C ASN A 149 -30.34 4.62 15.26
N PHE A 150 -29.29 3.84 15.07
CA PHE A 150 -27.98 4.33 14.62
C PHE A 150 -27.53 3.66 13.32
N ARG A 151 -26.55 4.28 12.67
CA ARG A 151 -25.82 3.79 11.50
C ARG A 151 -24.38 3.51 11.92
N LEU A 152 -23.87 2.35 11.50
CA LEU A 152 -22.50 1.94 11.76
C LEU A 152 -21.65 2.08 10.50
N ARG A 153 -20.38 2.46 10.67
CA ARG A 153 -19.36 2.49 9.63
C ARG A 153 -18.04 2.00 10.19
N LEU A 154 -17.36 1.10 9.48
CA LEU A 154 -16.01 0.67 9.85
C LEU A 154 -15.01 1.80 9.58
N LEU A 155 -14.11 2.08 10.52
CA LEU A 155 -13.07 3.11 10.36
C LEU A 155 -11.68 2.50 10.15
N HIS A 156 -11.29 1.56 11.01
CA HIS A 156 -9.93 1.06 11.06
C HIS A 156 -9.87 -0.30 11.76
N TYR A 157 -8.90 -1.14 11.37
CA TYR A 157 -8.59 -2.40 12.05
C TYR A 157 -7.07 -2.48 12.27
N ALA A 158 -6.64 -2.80 13.49
CA ALA A 158 -5.26 -3.13 13.81
C ALA A 158 -5.19 -3.92 15.13
N ASP A 159 -4.23 -4.84 15.23
CA ASP A 159 -3.88 -5.57 16.45
C ASP A 159 -5.07 -6.26 17.14
N GLY A 160 -6.01 -6.80 16.35
CA GLY A 160 -7.20 -7.47 16.86
C GLY A 160 -8.33 -6.55 17.33
N ILE A 161 -8.18 -5.23 17.14
CA ILE A 161 -9.13 -4.20 17.52
C ILE A 161 -9.77 -3.61 16.24
N LEU A 162 -11.09 -3.45 16.26
CA LEU A 162 -11.88 -2.81 15.20
C LEU A 162 -12.46 -1.50 15.73
N ALA A 163 -12.08 -0.38 15.11
CA ALA A 163 -12.68 0.92 15.36
C ALA A 163 -13.92 1.13 14.48
N VAL A 164 -15.06 1.42 15.11
CA VAL A 164 -16.36 1.59 14.45
C VAL A 164 -16.93 2.98 14.78
N HIS A 165 -17.48 3.65 13.78
CA HIS A 165 -18.22 4.89 13.94
C HIS A 165 -19.72 4.61 14.03
N ALA A 166 -20.34 5.00 15.14
CA ALA A 166 -21.77 4.95 15.37
C ALA A 166 -22.37 6.35 15.28
N THR A 167 -23.33 6.53 14.37
CA THR A 167 -24.03 7.81 14.14
C THR A 167 -25.52 7.64 14.36
N PRO A 168 -26.19 8.42 15.22
CA PRO A 168 -27.64 8.35 15.35
C PRO A 168 -28.33 8.79 14.05
N LYS A 169 -29.45 8.15 13.68
CA LYS A 169 -30.18 8.46 12.43
C LYS A 169 -30.97 9.77 12.49
N TYR A 170 -31.41 10.17 13.68
CA TYR A 170 -32.35 11.28 13.88
C TYR A 170 -31.75 12.47 14.64
N SER A 171 -30.54 12.32 15.20
CA SER A 171 -29.77 13.42 15.80
C SER A 171 -28.30 13.25 15.43
N SER A 172 -27.69 14.31 14.91
CA SER A 172 -26.28 14.29 14.48
C SER A 172 -25.30 14.63 15.58
N ASP A 173 -25.79 15.04 16.75
CA ASP A 173 -24.99 15.79 17.72
C ASP A 173 -24.16 14.88 18.65
N HIS A 174 -24.40 13.57 18.58
CA HIS A 174 -23.78 12.57 19.44
C HIS A 174 -23.30 11.36 18.63
N SER A 175 -22.31 11.56 17.77
CA SER A 175 -21.63 10.44 17.11
C SER A 175 -20.56 9.83 18.02
N HIS A 176 -20.24 8.55 17.84
CA HIS A 176 -19.31 7.86 18.71
C HIS A 176 -18.32 7.01 17.92
N ILE A 177 -17.08 6.97 18.37
CA ILE A 177 -16.09 5.97 17.95
C ILE A 177 -16.04 4.91 19.04
N ILE A 178 -16.14 3.65 18.65
CA ILE A 178 -16.13 2.52 19.57
C ILE A 178 -15.03 1.57 19.14
N ALA A 179 -14.11 1.28 20.05
CA ALA A 179 -13.04 0.31 19.87
C ALA A 179 -13.52 -1.07 20.36
N ILE A 180 -13.48 -2.07 19.49
CA ILE A 180 -14.06 -3.40 19.74
C ILE A 180 -13.02 -4.48 19.55
N HIS A 181 -12.85 -5.37 20.55
CA HIS A 181 -12.04 -6.57 20.39
C HIS A 181 -12.72 -7.62 19.50
N THR A 182 -11.93 -8.15 18.57
CA THR A 182 -12.39 -9.12 17.57
C THR A 182 -12.09 -10.58 17.91
N ALA A 183 -11.45 -10.85 19.05
CA ALA A 183 -11.09 -12.21 19.49
C ALA A 183 -12.33 -13.13 19.60
N ALA A 184 -12.19 -14.40 19.21
CA ALA A 184 -13.34 -15.32 19.08
C ALA A 184 -13.99 -15.72 20.42
N ASP A 185 -13.21 -15.75 21.48
CA ASP A 185 -13.53 -16.28 22.81
C ASP A 185 -14.18 -15.27 23.77
N LEU A 186 -14.17 -13.98 23.41
CA LEU A 186 -14.76 -12.94 24.25
C LEU A 186 -16.29 -12.93 24.22
N ARG A 187 -16.89 -12.69 25.39
CA ARG A 187 -18.33 -12.45 25.51
C ARG A 187 -18.70 -11.05 25.00
N ILE A 188 -19.94 -10.87 24.55
CA ILE A 188 -20.43 -9.61 23.96
C ILE A 188 -20.19 -8.40 24.86
N ASP A 189 -20.43 -8.56 26.17
CA ASP A 189 -20.26 -7.56 27.22
C ASP A 189 -18.80 -7.17 27.50
N GLN A 190 -17.84 -7.97 27.05
CA GLN A 190 -16.40 -7.77 27.27
C GLN A 190 -15.66 -7.28 26.01
N ARG A 191 -16.38 -7.05 24.91
CA ARG A 191 -15.76 -6.70 23.62
C ARG A 191 -15.50 -5.21 23.46
N VAL A 192 -16.27 -4.35 24.12
CA VAL A 192 -16.07 -2.91 24.03
C VAL A 192 -14.89 -2.54 24.91
N ILE A 193 -13.85 -2.00 24.29
CA ILE A 193 -12.66 -1.48 24.98
C ILE A 193 -12.97 -0.08 25.46
N GLU A 194 -13.30 0.79 24.50
CA GLU A 194 -13.55 2.20 24.76
C GLU A 194 -14.65 2.76 23.86
N SER A 195 -15.32 3.80 24.35
CA SER A 195 -16.39 4.51 23.65
C SER A 195 -16.21 6.01 23.79
N ILE A 196 -15.83 6.64 22.68
CA ILE A 196 -15.45 8.04 22.58
C ILE A 196 -16.58 8.82 21.91
N GLN A 197 -17.02 9.91 22.54
CA GLN A 197 -17.98 10.82 21.92
C GLN A 197 -17.26 11.76 20.96
N VAL A 198 -17.78 11.89 19.75
CA VAL A 198 -17.23 12.75 18.70
C VAL A 198 -18.28 13.73 18.22
N ALA A 199 -17.89 15.00 18.15
CA ALA A 199 -18.74 16.07 17.62
C ALA A 199 -19.10 15.82 16.15
N ARG A 200 -20.14 16.51 15.67
CA ARG A 200 -20.56 16.40 14.27
C ARG A 200 -19.43 16.82 13.34
N CYS A 201 -18.93 15.90 12.53
CA CYS A 201 -17.86 16.14 11.58
C CYS A 201 -18.25 15.66 10.18
N SER A 202 -17.79 16.38 9.15
CA SER A 202 -17.94 15.96 7.74
C SER A 202 -16.89 14.92 7.34
N LYS A 203 -15.71 14.96 7.97
CA LYS A 203 -14.59 14.06 7.72
C LYS A 203 -14.03 13.55 9.04
N LEU A 204 -13.82 12.23 9.08
CA LEU A 204 -13.36 11.49 10.24
C LEU A 204 -12.36 10.43 9.79
N PHE A 205 -11.27 10.28 10.54
CA PHE A 205 -10.41 9.11 10.45
C PHE A 205 -10.12 8.55 11.84
N ALA A 206 -9.72 7.29 11.89
CA ALA A 206 -9.10 6.68 13.06
C ALA A 206 -7.86 5.91 12.63
N ARG A 207 -6.82 5.96 13.46
CA ARG A 207 -5.61 5.15 13.39
C ARG A 207 -5.32 4.66 14.80
N HIS A 208 -5.02 3.39 14.94
CA HIS A 208 -4.69 2.84 16.25
C HIS A 208 -3.73 1.67 16.10
N ASN A 209 -3.07 1.35 17.20
CA ASN A 209 -2.38 0.09 17.42
C ASN A 209 -3.05 -0.63 18.62
N ALA A 210 -2.36 -1.59 19.23
CA ALA A 210 -2.84 -2.28 20.42
C ALA A 210 -3.02 -1.39 21.67
N ARG A 211 -2.32 -0.24 21.74
CA ARG A 211 -2.17 0.58 22.95
C ARG A 211 -2.85 1.94 22.87
N TYR A 212 -2.87 2.57 21.71
CA TYR A 212 -3.37 3.93 21.51
C TYR A 212 -4.30 3.99 20.31
N LEU A 213 -5.38 4.77 20.43
CA LEU A 213 -6.26 5.13 19.32
C LEU A 213 -6.26 6.64 19.15
N TYR A 214 -5.84 7.08 17.97
CA TYR A 214 -5.96 8.47 17.53
C TYR A 214 -7.04 8.60 16.48
N TYR A 215 -7.83 9.65 16.59
CA TYR A 215 -8.83 10.02 15.60
C TYR A 215 -8.74 11.52 15.32
N GLY A 216 -9.16 11.91 14.13
CA GLY A 216 -9.21 13.32 13.78
C GLY A 216 -10.50 13.70 13.10
N THR A 217 -10.95 14.91 13.40
CA THR A 217 -12.13 15.55 12.83
C THR A 217 -11.74 16.82 12.11
N HIS A 218 -12.29 17.03 10.91
CA HIS A 218 -12.11 18.29 10.16
C HIS A 218 -13.14 19.33 10.60
N THR A 219 -13.11 19.65 11.89
CA THR A 219 -14.07 20.54 12.58
C THR A 219 -13.39 21.66 13.34
N GLY A 220 -12.07 21.57 13.56
CA GLY A 220 -11.33 22.64 14.23
C GLY A 220 -11.51 23.93 13.45
N VAL A 221 -11.58 25.06 14.15
CA VAL A 221 -11.61 26.38 13.51
C VAL A 221 -10.29 27.03 13.82
N GLY A 222 -9.52 27.34 12.78
CA GLY A 222 -8.31 28.11 12.91
C GLY A 222 -8.60 29.59 13.14
N ASP A 223 -7.56 30.34 13.50
CA ASP A 223 -7.63 31.80 13.62
C ASP A 223 -7.96 32.49 12.28
N ASP A 224 -7.73 31.78 11.17
CA ASP A 224 -8.07 32.17 9.79
C ASP A 224 -9.55 31.92 9.42
N GLY A 225 -10.35 31.34 10.31
CA GLY A 225 -11.75 31.00 10.06
C GLY A 225 -11.96 29.77 9.17
N HIS A 226 -10.90 29.10 8.72
CA HIS A 226 -11.00 27.87 7.95
C HIS A 226 -11.10 26.64 8.85
N SER A 227 -11.73 25.58 8.32
CA SER A 227 -11.79 24.30 9.02
C SER A 227 -10.42 23.61 8.98
N LYS A 228 -9.94 23.19 10.14
CA LYS A 228 -8.65 22.53 10.36
C LYS A 228 -8.86 21.14 10.95
N TRP A 229 -7.81 20.32 10.86
CA TRP A 229 -7.81 19.01 11.49
C TRP A 229 -7.54 19.14 12.98
N GLU A 230 -8.48 18.62 13.77
CA GLU A 230 -8.37 18.47 15.21
C GLU A 230 -8.14 16.99 15.52
N ILE A 231 -7.05 16.67 16.21
CA ILE A 231 -6.59 15.31 16.48
C ILE A 231 -6.64 15.02 17.97
N ASP A 232 -7.42 14.03 18.33
CA ASP A 232 -7.52 13.54 19.69
C ASP A 232 -7.15 12.05 19.75
N GLY A 233 -6.97 11.55 20.95
CA GLY A 233 -6.30 10.29 21.21
C GLY A 233 -6.58 9.78 22.60
N ILE A 234 -6.72 8.47 22.71
CA ILE A 234 -7.00 7.77 23.96
C ILE A 234 -6.09 6.56 24.10
N SER A 235 -5.91 6.14 25.35
CA SER A 235 -5.31 4.84 25.66
C SER A 235 -6.36 3.73 25.49
N LEU A 236 -5.95 2.61 24.92
CA LEU A 236 -6.76 1.39 24.76
C LEU A 236 -6.39 0.30 25.78
N CYS A 237 -5.33 0.52 26.57
CA CYS A 237 -4.84 -0.45 27.55
C CYS A 237 -4.50 0.25 28.87
N GLU A 238 -4.81 -0.38 30.00
CA GLU A 238 -4.58 0.22 31.33
C GLU A 238 -3.09 0.54 31.59
N ASP A 239 -2.17 -0.21 30.97
CA ASP A 239 -0.72 -0.01 31.10
C ASP A 239 -0.16 1.08 30.16
N ALA A 240 -0.98 1.62 29.28
CA ALA A 240 -0.58 2.65 28.34
C ALA A 240 -0.89 4.01 28.94
N GLU A 241 0.14 4.62 29.52
CA GLU A 241 0.10 6.01 29.96
C GLU A 241 -0.02 6.93 28.74
N LEU A 242 -0.95 7.88 28.83
CA LEU A 242 -1.13 8.96 27.85
C LEU A 242 -1.08 10.28 28.62
N ALA A 243 -0.21 11.19 28.18
CA ALA A 243 -0.12 12.50 28.81
C ALA A 243 -1.48 13.22 28.82
N GLU A 244 -1.88 13.75 29.98
CA GLU A 244 -3.12 14.50 30.09
C GLU A 244 -3.08 15.76 29.21
N ARG A 245 -4.20 16.03 28.54
CA ARG A 245 -4.37 17.18 27.65
C ARG A 245 -5.63 17.92 28.01
N GLU A 246 -5.56 19.25 28.01
CA GLU A 246 -6.75 20.09 28.17
C GLU A 246 -7.59 20.16 26.88
N ARG A 247 -6.95 20.04 25.72
CA ARG A 247 -7.58 20.16 24.39
C ARG A 247 -6.96 19.20 23.38
N PRO A 248 -7.73 18.77 22.37
CA PRO A 248 -7.19 18.06 21.21
C PRO A 248 -6.11 18.87 20.49
N VAL A 249 -5.24 18.17 19.75
CA VAL A 249 -4.16 18.77 18.95
C VAL A 249 -4.76 19.38 17.69
N LEU A 250 -4.79 20.70 17.62
CA LEU A 250 -5.15 21.42 16.40
C LEU A 250 -3.95 21.47 15.45
N LEU A 251 -4.09 20.91 14.26
CA LEU A 251 -3.09 21.04 13.21
C LEU A 251 -3.22 22.41 12.53
N ASP A 252 -2.58 23.40 13.14
CA ASP A 252 -2.48 24.75 12.58
C ASP A 252 -1.48 24.82 11.42
N ASN A 253 -1.74 25.69 10.43
CA ASN A 253 -1.03 25.79 9.14
C ASN A 253 -0.92 24.45 8.38
N PHE A 254 -1.94 23.59 8.53
CA PHE A 254 -1.98 22.27 7.92
C PHE A 254 -3.21 22.13 7.01
N HIS A 255 -2.99 22.37 5.72
CA HIS A 255 -4.07 22.47 4.74
C HIS A 255 -4.42 21.12 4.13
N GLY A 256 -5.58 21.04 3.47
CA GLY A 256 -6.05 19.84 2.80
C GLY A 256 -7.00 18.98 3.62
N SER A 257 -7.91 18.34 2.90
CA SER A 257 -9.06 17.69 3.51
C SER A 257 -9.35 16.30 2.96
N ASP A 258 -8.82 15.92 1.79
CA ASP A 258 -9.10 14.63 1.16
C ASP A 258 -8.00 13.61 1.50
N ILE A 259 -8.31 12.73 2.45
CA ILE A 259 -7.40 11.68 2.91
C ILE A 259 -7.05 10.74 1.75
N GLY A 260 -5.76 10.53 1.53
CA GLY A 260 -5.20 9.75 0.43
C GLY A 260 -4.94 10.55 -0.84
N SER A 261 -5.30 11.84 -0.89
CA SER A 261 -5.04 12.71 -2.05
C SER A 261 -4.29 13.97 -1.66
N THR A 262 -4.83 14.73 -0.70
CA THR A 262 -4.20 15.96 -0.21
C THR A 262 -3.50 15.78 1.12
N ILE A 263 -3.91 14.77 1.90
CA ILE A 263 -3.46 14.54 3.27
C ILE A 263 -3.34 13.03 3.55
N ALA A 264 -2.37 12.63 4.35
CA ALA A 264 -2.19 11.25 4.80
C ALA A 264 -1.88 11.20 6.30
N PHE A 265 -2.47 10.23 6.99
CA PHE A 265 -2.27 9.98 8.43
C PHE A 265 -1.86 8.54 8.65
N GLU A 266 -0.83 8.32 9.47
CA GLU A 266 -0.37 6.98 9.83
C GLU A 266 0.24 6.93 11.23
N ILE A 267 0.14 5.77 11.86
CA ILE A 267 0.86 5.48 13.12
C ILE A 267 1.96 4.47 12.81
N HIS A 268 3.19 4.79 13.20
CA HIS A 268 4.34 3.91 13.02
C HIS A 268 5.43 4.22 14.06
N ASN A 269 6.17 3.20 14.51
CA ASN A 269 7.28 3.33 15.48
C ASN A 269 6.96 4.18 16.74
N ASP A 270 5.77 4.03 17.31
CA ASP A 270 5.31 4.85 18.46
C ASP A 270 5.20 6.36 18.20
N TYR A 271 5.09 6.76 16.94
CA TYR A 271 4.77 8.12 16.52
C TYR A 271 3.50 8.16 15.68
N PHE A 272 2.79 9.27 15.79
CA PHE A 272 1.77 9.68 14.85
C PHE A 272 2.40 10.56 13.77
N TYR A 273 2.02 10.35 12.51
CA TYR A 273 2.45 11.13 11.36
C TYR A 273 1.26 11.69 10.61
N ALA A 274 1.34 12.97 10.25
CA ALA A 274 0.46 13.62 9.30
C ALA A 274 1.29 14.28 8.21
N VAL A 275 0.90 14.10 6.95
CA VAL A 275 1.51 14.81 5.81
C VAL A 275 0.43 15.44 4.95
N SER A 276 0.66 16.69 4.54
CA SER A 276 -0.13 17.40 3.55
C SER A 276 0.73 17.84 2.38
N ASN A 277 0.14 17.88 1.18
CA ASN A 277 0.77 18.43 -0.03
C ASN A 277 0.18 19.80 -0.46
N GLN A 278 -0.60 20.43 0.42
CA GLN A 278 -1.17 21.77 0.23
C GLN A 278 -0.60 22.72 1.28
N GLY A 279 -0.16 23.91 0.84
CA GLY A 279 0.44 24.92 1.72
C GLY A 279 -0.47 26.08 2.10
N THR A 280 -1.47 26.40 1.28
CA THR A 280 -2.43 27.48 1.55
C THR A 280 -3.81 27.13 1.01
N PHE A 281 -4.85 27.81 1.50
CA PHE A 281 -6.21 27.73 0.94
C PHE A 281 -6.41 28.66 -0.27
N GLU A 282 -5.62 29.73 -0.35
CA GLU A 282 -5.70 30.73 -1.41
C GLU A 282 -4.72 30.42 -2.52
N VAL A 283 -5.09 30.78 -3.76
CA VAL A 283 -4.16 30.66 -4.89
C VAL A 283 -3.24 31.86 -4.84
N GLU A 284 -2.00 31.65 -4.42
CA GLU A 284 -0.97 32.68 -4.47
C GLU A 284 -0.61 32.96 -5.93
N GLU A 285 -0.59 34.24 -6.31
CA GLU A 285 -0.30 34.66 -7.68
C GLU A 285 1.16 34.36 -8.08
N ILE A 286 2.08 34.40 -7.10
CA ILE A 286 3.52 34.16 -7.29
C ILE A 286 4.02 33.25 -6.16
N ASP A 287 4.03 31.95 -6.42
CA ASP A 287 4.72 30.94 -5.60
C ASP A 287 5.68 30.15 -6.50
N TYR A 288 6.89 29.84 -6.02
CA TYR A 288 7.91 29.13 -6.79
C TYR A 288 8.01 27.66 -6.41
N THR A 289 7.86 27.34 -5.12
CA THR A 289 8.14 26.02 -4.58
C THR A 289 6.97 25.52 -3.75
N SER A 290 6.41 24.38 -4.16
CA SER A 290 5.45 23.66 -3.34
C SER A 290 6.20 22.79 -2.32
N PHE A 291 5.70 22.79 -1.09
CA PHE A 291 6.21 22.00 0.03
C PHE A 291 5.24 20.90 0.44
N TYR A 292 5.78 19.87 1.11
CA TYR A 292 4.99 19.05 2.00
C TYR A 292 5.00 19.70 3.39
N HIS A 293 3.85 19.64 4.05
CA HIS A 293 3.73 19.99 5.46
C HIS A 293 3.67 18.69 6.23
N VAL A 294 4.55 18.53 7.20
CA VAL A 294 4.70 17.29 7.96
C VAL A 294 4.55 17.61 9.43
N VAL A 295 3.73 16.82 10.13
CA VAL A 295 3.57 16.90 11.58
C VAL A 295 3.80 15.52 12.17
N ARG A 296 4.60 15.45 13.24
CA ARG A 296 4.91 14.22 13.97
C ARG A 296 4.84 14.47 15.47
N PHE A 297 4.30 13.52 16.23
CA PHE A 297 4.41 13.52 17.69
C PHE A 297 4.39 12.11 18.28
N PRO A 298 5.01 11.86 19.45
CA PRO A 298 4.98 10.56 20.13
C PRO A 298 3.56 10.17 20.58
N LEU A 299 3.18 8.90 20.42
CA LEU A 299 1.84 8.43 20.83
C LEU A 299 1.56 8.54 22.34
N LYS A 300 2.60 8.51 23.17
CA LYS A 300 2.46 8.66 24.63
C LYS A 300 2.32 10.11 25.08
N SER A 301 2.82 11.06 24.28
CA SER A 301 2.91 12.48 24.64
C SER A 301 2.54 13.36 23.44
N PRO A 302 1.24 13.46 23.10
CA PRO A 302 0.75 14.38 22.09
C PRO A 302 0.62 15.82 22.65
N LEU A 303 1.67 16.32 23.31
CA LEU A 303 1.73 17.66 23.89
C LEU A 303 2.34 18.65 22.89
N PRO A 304 1.93 19.93 22.87
CA PRO A 304 2.45 20.92 21.92
C PRO A 304 3.98 21.00 21.84
N LYS A 305 4.67 20.79 22.97
CA LYS A 305 6.14 20.79 23.08
C LYS A 305 6.82 19.60 22.38
N ASP A 306 6.11 18.49 22.21
CA ASP A 306 6.63 17.24 21.64
C ASP A 306 6.17 17.06 20.17
N ILE A 307 5.50 18.07 19.61
CA ILE A 307 5.10 18.10 18.20
C ILE A 307 6.25 18.66 17.39
N SER A 308 6.83 17.83 16.53
CA SER A 308 7.77 18.25 15.49
C SER A 308 6.99 18.59 14.21
N LYS A 309 7.30 19.74 13.60
CA LYS A 309 6.72 20.17 12.33
C LYS A 309 7.82 20.50 11.33
N ASP A 310 7.65 20.06 10.09
CA ASP A 310 8.40 20.57 8.94
C ASP A 310 7.41 21.06 7.89
N GLU A 311 7.25 22.38 7.80
CA GLU A 311 6.35 23.05 6.86
C GLU A 311 7.02 23.37 5.52
N ARG A 312 8.33 23.13 5.39
CA ARG A 312 9.12 23.48 4.21
C ARG A 312 9.89 22.28 3.65
N LEU A 313 9.37 21.07 3.83
CA LEU A 313 9.88 19.87 3.20
C LEU A 313 9.66 19.97 1.69
N TYR A 314 10.74 19.94 0.91
CA TYR A 314 10.64 20.16 -0.53
C TYR A 314 9.73 19.10 -1.21
N ARG A 315 8.75 19.56 -2.01
CA ARG A 315 7.90 18.70 -2.83
C ARG A 315 8.16 18.86 -4.33
N ARG A 316 8.05 20.08 -4.85
CA ARG A 316 8.30 20.38 -6.28
C ARG A 316 8.51 21.86 -6.55
N GLN A 317 9.14 22.15 -7.68
CA GLN A 317 9.15 23.50 -8.24
C GLN A 317 7.94 23.72 -9.14
N HIS A 318 7.34 24.91 -9.11
CA HIS A 318 6.23 25.29 -10.00
C HIS A 318 6.65 25.33 -11.47
N LYS A 319 7.94 25.61 -11.75
CA LYS A 319 8.51 25.52 -13.10
C LYS A 319 8.41 24.13 -13.75
N GLN A 320 8.15 23.07 -12.97
CA GLN A 320 7.95 21.71 -13.50
C GLN A 320 6.61 21.56 -14.25
N GLY A 321 5.72 22.56 -14.14
CA GLY A 321 4.46 22.61 -14.85
C GLY A 321 3.25 22.22 -13.98
N PRO A 322 2.04 22.29 -14.56
CA PRO A 322 0.80 21.97 -13.88
C PRO A 322 0.68 20.47 -13.57
N ILE A 323 -0.19 20.14 -12.62
CA ILE A 323 -0.51 18.77 -12.23
C ILE A 323 -2.01 18.51 -12.35
N HIS A 324 -2.39 17.28 -12.65
CA HIS A 324 -3.79 16.88 -12.70
C HIS A 324 -4.22 16.33 -11.34
N ASP A 325 -4.78 17.17 -10.47
CA ASP A 325 -5.05 16.84 -9.05
C ASP A 325 -5.92 15.59 -8.84
N SER A 326 -6.86 15.29 -9.73
CA SER A 326 -7.68 14.05 -9.61
C SER A 326 -6.88 12.75 -9.76
N TRP A 327 -5.61 12.84 -10.16
CA TRP A 327 -4.66 11.73 -10.25
C TRP A 327 -3.67 11.66 -9.08
N THR A 328 -3.73 12.63 -8.18
CA THR A 328 -2.90 12.63 -6.99
C THR A 328 -3.30 11.51 -6.06
N ASP A 329 -2.31 10.80 -5.53
CA ASP A 329 -2.44 9.77 -4.50
C ASP A 329 -1.28 9.98 -3.53
N LEU A 330 -1.59 10.17 -2.25
CA LEU A 330 -0.64 10.51 -1.20
C LEU A 330 -0.76 9.50 -0.07
N THR A 331 0.33 8.78 0.20
CA THR A 331 0.38 7.75 1.25
C THR A 331 1.66 7.84 2.05
N LEU A 332 1.60 7.36 3.29
CA LEU A 332 2.77 7.10 4.12
C LEU A 332 3.03 5.59 4.09
N GLN A 333 4.25 5.19 3.75
CA GLN A 333 4.65 3.79 3.62
C GLN A 333 5.92 3.51 4.42
N LEU A 334 6.20 2.23 4.64
CA LEU A 334 7.34 1.74 5.40
C LEU A 334 8.50 1.36 4.48
N ASP A 335 9.73 1.76 4.80
CA ASP A 335 10.93 1.10 4.28
C ASP A 335 11.16 -0.22 5.03
N GLU A 336 10.92 -1.36 4.37
CA GLU A 336 11.13 -2.71 4.93
C GLU A 336 12.58 -2.98 5.40
N ARG A 337 13.54 -2.16 4.97
CA ARG A 337 14.96 -2.27 5.32
C ARG A 337 15.33 -1.43 6.53
N THR A 338 14.90 -0.17 6.59
CA THR A 338 15.30 0.78 7.66
C THR A 338 14.24 0.95 8.74
N ASN A 339 13.00 0.51 8.52
CA ASN A 339 11.83 0.78 9.35
C ASN A 339 11.42 2.26 9.38
N GLU A 340 11.92 3.08 8.47
CA GLU A 340 11.59 4.50 8.37
C GLU A 340 10.29 4.71 7.59
N THR A 341 9.57 5.77 7.94
CA THR A 341 8.38 6.20 7.21
C THR A 341 8.79 7.06 6.02
N VAL A 342 8.23 6.77 4.85
CA VAL A 342 8.44 7.56 3.62
C VAL A 342 7.12 8.10 3.08
N ILE A 343 7.17 9.29 2.48
CA ILE A 343 6.06 9.85 1.71
C ILE A 343 6.11 9.26 0.31
N VAL A 344 4.98 8.74 -0.15
CA VAL A 344 4.79 8.29 -1.53
C VAL A 344 3.68 9.11 -2.16
N GLU A 345 4.02 9.91 -3.16
CA GLU A 345 3.08 10.72 -3.93
C GLU A 345 3.07 10.32 -5.40
N SER A 346 1.92 9.94 -5.92
CA SER A 346 1.68 9.81 -7.37
C SER A 346 1.21 11.15 -7.92
N ARG A 347 1.83 11.64 -9.00
CA ARG A 347 1.37 12.83 -9.72
C ARG A 347 1.21 12.52 -11.20
N ARG A 348 0.21 13.13 -11.84
CA ARG A 348 0.09 13.14 -13.30
C ARG A 348 0.39 14.54 -13.80
N GLU A 349 1.44 14.65 -14.61
CA GLU A 349 2.08 15.91 -14.93
C GLU A 349 2.14 16.09 -16.46
N TRP A 350 2.05 17.33 -16.92
CA TRP A 350 2.31 17.67 -18.32
C TRP A 350 3.80 17.86 -18.50
N ALA A 351 4.46 16.88 -19.12
CA ALA A 351 5.90 16.91 -19.30
C ALA A 351 6.30 18.16 -20.10
N GLN A 352 7.11 19.04 -19.50
CA GLN A 352 7.74 20.20 -20.16
C GLN A 352 6.75 21.12 -20.91
N ALA A 353 5.54 21.31 -20.37
CA ALA A 353 4.46 22.07 -21.03
C ALA A 353 4.02 21.50 -22.40
N SER A 354 4.32 20.22 -22.67
CA SER A 354 3.80 19.50 -23.84
C SER A 354 2.36 19.02 -23.59
N SER A 355 1.68 18.58 -24.65
CA SER A 355 0.38 17.93 -24.54
C SER A 355 0.45 16.50 -23.99
N ARG A 356 1.65 15.97 -23.73
CA ARG A 356 1.86 14.62 -23.19
C ARG A 356 1.75 14.65 -21.68
N GLN A 357 0.81 13.89 -21.15
CA GLN A 357 0.66 13.64 -19.72
C GLN A 357 1.21 12.27 -19.35
N SER A 358 2.01 12.22 -18.29
CA SER A 358 2.51 10.96 -17.73
C SER A 358 2.38 10.98 -16.21
N ARG A 359 2.14 9.81 -15.62
CA ARG A 359 2.18 9.66 -14.17
C ARG A 359 3.60 9.36 -13.71
N THR A 360 4.02 9.97 -12.61
CA THR A 360 5.29 9.71 -11.94
C THR A 360 5.02 9.50 -10.45
N PHE A 361 5.71 8.53 -9.86
CA PHE A 361 5.63 8.24 -8.43
C PHE A 361 6.88 8.80 -7.76
N TYR A 362 6.68 9.67 -6.78
CA TYR A 362 7.71 10.36 -6.03
C TYR A 362 7.80 9.77 -4.64
N VAL A 363 9.03 9.55 -4.18
CA VAL A 363 9.34 9.06 -2.84
C VAL A 363 10.21 10.07 -2.14
N THR A 364 9.73 10.56 -0.99
CA THR A 364 10.48 11.46 -0.11
C THR A 364 10.69 10.79 1.23
N LYS A 365 11.95 10.68 1.68
CA LYS A 365 12.27 10.18 3.01
C LYS A 365 12.02 11.28 4.04
N LEU A 366 11.48 10.89 5.19
CA LEU A 366 11.33 11.78 6.33
C LEU A 366 12.58 11.66 7.20
N ASP A 367 13.38 12.72 7.29
CA ASP A 367 14.50 12.81 8.23
C ASP A 367 14.08 13.76 9.34
N PHE A 368 13.84 13.22 10.54
CA PHE A 368 13.61 13.99 11.75
C PHE A 368 14.83 13.81 12.62
N ARG A 369 15.87 14.61 12.39
CA ARG A 369 17.07 14.57 13.22
C ARG A 369 16.72 15.12 14.58
N GLU A 370 17.26 14.50 15.64
CA GLU A 370 17.05 14.94 17.02
C GLU A 370 17.75 16.27 17.33
N ASP A 371 18.64 16.71 16.43
CA ASP A 371 19.32 18.00 16.45
C ASP A 371 18.75 18.93 15.37
N ASP A 372 17.46 19.27 15.48
CA ASP A 372 16.99 20.54 14.90
C ASP A 372 17.38 21.65 15.89
N ASP A 373 18.70 21.87 16.03
CA ASP A 373 19.20 23.24 16.14
C ASP A 373 18.83 23.91 14.81
N MET A 374 17.55 24.26 14.70
CA MET A 374 17.07 25.23 13.73
C MET A 374 17.83 26.50 14.06
N GLU A 375 18.98 26.67 13.43
CA GLU A 375 19.39 27.99 13.00
C GLU A 375 18.14 28.55 12.30
N GLU A 376 17.40 29.40 13.02
CA GLU A 376 16.47 30.37 12.45
C GLU A 376 17.30 31.20 11.48
N SER A 377 17.53 30.64 10.29
CA SER A 377 18.19 31.32 9.19
C SER A 377 17.20 32.42 8.80
N SER A 378 17.49 33.64 9.26
CA SER A 378 16.98 34.93 8.81
C SER A 378 15.68 34.88 8.02
N ASP A 379 14.62 35.50 8.55
CA ASP A 379 13.29 35.75 7.95
C ASP A 379 13.27 36.43 6.56
N GLU A 380 14.41 36.54 5.87
CA GLU A 380 14.45 37.02 4.49
C GLU A 380 13.99 35.90 3.54
N PRO A 381 12.95 36.13 2.72
CA PRO A 381 12.52 35.14 1.75
C PRO A 381 13.67 34.89 0.77
N LEU A 382 14.23 33.69 0.83
CA LEU A 382 15.13 33.21 -0.21
C LEU A 382 14.35 33.27 -1.53
N LEU A 383 14.78 34.11 -2.47
CA LEU A 383 14.21 34.23 -3.80
C LEU A 383 15.19 33.71 -4.85
N PRO A 384 14.73 33.23 -6.00
CA PRO A 384 15.63 32.80 -7.07
C PRO A 384 16.47 33.99 -7.59
N GLU A 385 17.80 33.84 -7.64
CA GLU A 385 18.76 34.91 -7.93
C GLU A 385 18.66 35.53 -9.35
N ASP A 386 17.85 34.97 -10.26
CA ASP A 386 17.74 35.38 -11.67
C ASP A 386 16.30 35.41 -12.21
N ASP A 387 15.28 35.56 -11.36
CA ASP A 387 13.87 35.58 -11.82
C ASP A 387 13.35 37.00 -12.13
N LEU A 388 12.67 37.15 -13.29
CA LEU A 388 12.07 38.41 -13.74
C LEU A 388 10.93 38.90 -12.84
N TYR A 389 10.34 38.00 -12.05
CA TYR A 389 9.26 38.33 -11.12
C TYR A 389 9.78 38.76 -9.75
N VAL A 390 11.05 38.53 -9.40
CA VAL A 390 11.64 38.98 -8.12
C VAL A 390 11.40 40.47 -7.85
N PRO A 391 11.59 41.40 -8.82
CA PRO A 391 11.34 42.83 -8.60
C PRO A 391 9.87 43.20 -8.40
N LEU A 392 8.94 42.29 -8.70
CA LEU A 392 7.48 42.49 -8.57
C LEU A 392 6.93 41.92 -7.26
N ILE A 393 7.74 41.18 -6.51
CA ILE A 393 7.37 40.62 -5.21
C ILE A 393 7.51 41.72 -4.16
N ASP A 394 6.39 42.06 -3.53
CA ASP A 394 6.38 42.90 -2.33
C ASP A 394 6.04 42.07 -1.09
N SER A 395 5.96 42.72 0.07
CA SER A 395 5.65 42.05 1.35
C SER A 395 4.23 41.47 1.45
N SER A 396 3.37 41.70 0.45
CA SER A 396 2.04 41.08 0.35
C SER A 396 2.05 39.77 -0.45
N ASN A 397 3.13 39.51 -1.19
CA ASN A 397 3.33 38.26 -1.90
C ASN A 397 4.06 37.28 -0.96
N ASN A 398 3.37 36.23 -0.51
CA ASN A 398 3.95 35.14 0.28
C ASN A 398 4.83 34.21 -0.59
N ALA A 399 5.73 34.78 -1.38
CA ALA A 399 6.51 34.01 -2.35
C ALA A 399 7.50 33.09 -1.64
N HIS A 400 7.26 31.78 -1.72
CA HIS A 400 8.14 30.80 -1.13
C HIS A 400 9.06 30.16 -2.17
N TRP A 401 10.37 30.22 -1.92
CA TRP A 401 11.34 29.48 -2.71
C TRP A 401 12.31 28.71 -1.83
N LYS A 402 12.68 27.52 -2.32
CA LYS A 402 13.75 26.68 -1.78
C LYS A 402 14.49 26.09 -2.96
N PRO A 403 15.84 26.03 -2.94
CA PRO A 403 16.58 25.37 -4.01
C PRO A 403 16.11 23.92 -4.15
N THR A 404 16.15 23.41 -5.39
CA THR A 404 15.82 22.00 -5.62
C THR A 404 16.89 21.15 -4.93
N PRO A 405 16.53 20.30 -3.97
CA PRO A 405 17.49 19.45 -3.28
C PRO A 405 18.06 18.44 -4.27
N ASP A 406 19.16 17.83 -3.85
CA ASP A 406 19.76 16.73 -4.57
C ASP A 406 18.76 15.61 -4.84
N LEU A 407 18.53 15.34 -6.12
CA LEU A 407 17.65 14.27 -6.56
C LEU A 407 18.47 13.00 -6.69
N TYR A 408 17.89 11.90 -6.21
CA TYR A 408 18.42 10.56 -6.40
C TYR A 408 17.51 9.78 -7.33
N SER A 409 18.08 8.89 -8.12
CA SER A 409 17.35 8.11 -9.11
C SER A 409 16.28 7.20 -8.46
N TRP A 410 16.47 6.79 -7.19
CA TRP A 410 15.47 6.06 -6.41
C TRP A 410 14.24 6.89 -6.04
N SER A 411 14.29 8.22 -6.02
CA SER A 411 13.17 9.05 -5.55
C SER A 411 12.06 9.23 -6.57
N GLN A 412 12.26 8.83 -7.84
CA GLN A 412 11.27 9.02 -8.90
C GLN A 412 11.09 7.77 -9.75
N HIS A 413 9.85 7.31 -9.92
CA HIS A 413 9.50 6.22 -10.82
C HIS A 413 8.49 6.70 -11.86
N PRO A 414 8.89 6.98 -13.12
CA PRO A 414 7.95 7.30 -14.18
C PRO A 414 7.14 6.06 -14.58
N GLU A 415 5.84 6.24 -14.85
CA GLU A 415 4.93 5.18 -15.29
C GLU A 415 5.42 4.48 -16.56
N PHE A 416 6.01 5.24 -17.48
CA PHE A 416 6.51 4.75 -18.75
C PHE A 416 8.02 4.90 -18.85
N SER A 417 8.67 3.91 -19.44
CA SER A 417 10.08 4.04 -19.80
C SER A 417 10.22 4.99 -20.98
N PRO A 418 11.29 5.82 -21.04
CA PRO A 418 11.57 6.66 -22.20
C PRO A 418 11.70 5.89 -23.52
N THR A 419 12.02 4.59 -23.45
CA THR A 419 12.20 3.71 -24.61
C THR A 419 10.91 3.03 -25.07
N ASP A 420 9.76 3.25 -24.41
CA ASP A 420 8.47 2.67 -24.81
C ASP A 420 7.87 3.46 -25.98
N PRO A 421 7.79 2.90 -27.20
CA PRO A 421 7.35 3.63 -28.39
C PRO A 421 5.84 3.91 -28.41
N SER A 422 5.02 3.17 -27.64
CA SER A 422 3.57 3.34 -27.64
C SER A 422 2.95 2.90 -26.30
N PRO A 423 3.12 3.69 -25.22
CA PRO A 423 2.65 3.32 -23.91
C PRO A 423 1.12 3.22 -23.84
N ARG A 424 0.62 2.10 -23.32
CA ARG A 424 -0.82 1.92 -23.06
C ARG A 424 -1.19 2.58 -21.73
N SER A 425 -1.90 3.70 -21.80
CA SER A 425 -2.47 4.41 -20.64
C SER A 425 -3.98 4.17 -20.53
N PHE A 426 -4.54 4.44 -19.35
CA PHE A 426 -5.97 4.42 -19.07
C PHE A 426 -6.40 5.79 -18.53
N ILE A 427 -7.60 6.21 -18.89
CA ILE A 427 -8.22 7.42 -18.35
C ILE A 427 -8.75 7.17 -16.95
N LEU A 428 -8.94 8.24 -16.17
CA LEU A 428 -9.34 8.15 -14.77
C LEU A 428 -10.61 7.35 -14.57
N ALA A 429 -11.62 7.59 -15.41
CA ALA A 429 -12.90 6.89 -15.36
C ALA A 429 -12.79 5.36 -15.54
N ARG A 430 -11.71 4.88 -16.17
CA ARG A 430 -11.42 3.45 -16.40
C ARG A 430 -10.47 2.87 -15.38
N THR A 431 -9.80 3.70 -14.57
CA THR A 431 -8.88 3.28 -13.52
C THR A 431 -9.60 3.31 -12.17
N LYS A 432 -9.98 2.14 -11.69
CA LYS A 432 -10.92 1.95 -10.57
C LYS A 432 -10.24 1.86 -9.21
N PHE A 433 -8.97 1.48 -9.21
CA PHE A 433 -8.10 1.50 -8.04
C PHE A 433 -6.67 1.78 -8.53
N ARG A 434 -5.91 2.50 -7.71
CA ARG A 434 -4.53 2.93 -7.97
C ARG A 434 -3.78 2.80 -6.66
N ALA A 435 -2.57 2.28 -6.72
CA ALA A 435 -1.65 2.29 -5.61
C ALA A 435 -0.22 2.19 -6.14
N TYR A 436 0.72 2.68 -5.35
CA TYR A 436 2.14 2.40 -5.52
C TYR A 436 2.61 1.57 -4.33
N ASN A 437 3.27 0.46 -4.60
CA ASN A 437 3.92 -0.35 -3.58
C ASN A 437 5.40 0.04 -3.55
N TYR A 438 5.81 0.75 -2.50
CA TYR A 438 7.18 1.23 -2.34
C TYR A 438 8.17 0.08 -2.23
N ALA A 439 7.86 -0.91 -1.40
CA ALA A 439 8.74 -2.05 -1.15
C ALA A 439 9.15 -2.74 -2.45
N CYS A 440 8.20 -3.00 -3.35
CA CYS A 440 8.41 -3.69 -4.62
C CYS A 440 8.68 -2.74 -5.81
N THR A 441 8.84 -1.43 -5.56
CA THR A 441 9.05 -0.40 -6.60
C THR A 441 8.09 -0.54 -7.79
N SER A 442 6.81 -0.77 -7.50
CA SER A 442 5.81 -1.19 -8.47
C SER A 442 4.49 -0.43 -8.32
N PHE A 443 3.95 0.06 -9.42
CA PHE A 443 2.58 0.61 -9.41
C PHE A 443 1.56 -0.48 -9.77
N VAL A 444 0.37 -0.40 -9.18
CA VAL A 444 -0.74 -1.32 -9.43
C VAL A 444 -2.00 -0.52 -9.71
N ASP A 445 -2.56 -0.71 -10.92
CA ASP A 445 -3.86 -0.17 -11.27
C ASP A 445 -4.87 -1.30 -11.51
N LEU A 446 -6.08 -1.18 -10.97
CA LEU A 446 -7.23 -1.98 -11.40
C LEU A 446 -7.98 -1.21 -12.49
N VAL A 447 -8.00 -1.72 -13.71
CA VAL A 447 -8.53 -1.02 -14.88
C VAL A 447 -9.64 -1.79 -15.58
N GLU A 448 -10.58 -1.06 -16.15
CA GLU A 448 -11.57 -1.56 -17.10
C GLU A 448 -10.97 -1.63 -18.51
N ASP A 449 -10.76 -2.85 -19.00
CA ASP A 449 -10.16 -3.13 -20.31
C ASP A 449 -11.21 -3.60 -21.33
N GLU A 450 -11.60 -2.68 -22.22
CA GLU A 450 -12.51 -2.94 -23.35
C GLU A 450 -11.93 -3.89 -24.41
N ARG A 451 -10.59 -3.95 -24.53
CA ARG A 451 -9.91 -4.79 -25.53
C ARG A 451 -9.74 -6.24 -25.08
N CYS A 452 -10.16 -6.58 -23.86
CA CYS A 452 -9.87 -7.86 -23.24
C CYS A 452 -10.95 -8.92 -23.54
N CYS A 453 -12.20 -8.56 -23.29
CA CYS A 453 -13.36 -9.41 -23.46
C CYS A 453 -14.14 -8.80 -24.62
N ASN A 454 -13.92 -9.30 -25.84
CA ASN A 454 -14.43 -8.73 -27.10
C ASN A 454 -15.96 -8.87 -27.27
N ASP A 455 -16.71 -8.83 -26.18
CA ASP A 455 -18.17 -8.95 -26.15
C ASP A 455 -18.78 -7.57 -25.85
N PRO A 456 -19.36 -6.88 -26.85
CA PRO A 456 -19.97 -5.57 -26.66
C PRO A 456 -21.23 -5.60 -25.80
N SER A 457 -21.79 -6.79 -25.52
CA SER A 457 -22.95 -6.96 -24.63
C SER A 457 -22.56 -7.05 -23.15
N GLN A 458 -21.26 -7.14 -22.84
CA GLN A 458 -20.75 -7.26 -21.48
C GLN A 458 -19.98 -6.00 -21.05
N PRO A 459 -20.00 -5.67 -19.74
CA PRO A 459 -19.16 -4.61 -19.23
C PRO A 459 -17.67 -4.92 -19.46
N PRO A 460 -16.83 -3.89 -19.65
CA PRO A 460 -15.40 -4.08 -19.84
C PRO A 460 -14.75 -4.88 -18.71
N CYS A 461 -13.79 -5.72 -19.08
CA CYS A 461 -13.18 -6.65 -18.14
C CYS A 461 -12.17 -5.95 -17.23
N LEU A 462 -12.35 -6.13 -15.92
CA LEU A 462 -11.40 -5.73 -14.89
C LEU A 462 -10.10 -6.53 -15.03
N ARG A 463 -8.99 -5.81 -15.02
CA ARG A 463 -7.61 -6.33 -15.08
C ARG A 463 -6.71 -5.50 -14.19
N LEU A 464 -5.69 -6.14 -13.63
CA LEU A 464 -4.54 -5.49 -13.02
C LEU A 464 -3.56 -5.06 -14.11
N ARG A 465 -3.10 -3.83 -14.00
CA ARG A 465 -2.02 -3.26 -14.78
C ARG A 465 -0.89 -2.92 -13.83
N ILE A 466 0.26 -3.54 -14.03
CA ILE A 466 1.40 -3.40 -13.12
C ILE A 466 2.65 -3.08 -13.92
N GLY A 467 3.37 -2.06 -13.48
CA GLY A 467 4.70 -1.72 -13.96
C GLY A 467 5.65 -1.58 -12.79
N SER A 468 6.88 -2.03 -12.99
CA SER A 468 7.91 -2.07 -11.96
C SER A 468 9.24 -1.61 -12.53
N ARG A 469 10.14 -1.19 -11.64
CA ARG A 469 11.54 -0.97 -11.97
C ARG A 469 12.43 -1.73 -10.99
N ARG A 470 13.62 -2.10 -11.43
CA ARG A 470 14.63 -2.75 -10.59
C ARG A 470 15.97 -2.08 -10.79
N GLU A 471 16.76 -2.00 -9.73
CA GLU A 471 18.14 -1.57 -9.85
C GLU A 471 18.91 -2.52 -10.77
N MET A 472 19.73 -1.96 -11.65
CA MET A 472 20.70 -2.70 -12.42
C MET A 472 22.03 -2.62 -11.68
N GLY A 473 22.67 -3.76 -11.47
CA GLY A 473 24.06 -3.80 -11.01
C GLY A 473 25.01 -3.06 -11.96
N LEU A 474 26.26 -2.93 -11.54
CA LEU A 474 27.33 -2.27 -12.30
C LEU A 474 27.43 -2.84 -13.73
N ASP A 475 26.89 -2.12 -14.71
CA ASP A 475 27.03 -2.47 -16.12
C ASP A 475 28.48 -2.21 -16.57
N TYR A 476 29.29 -3.28 -16.62
CA TYR A 476 30.57 -3.26 -17.31
C TYR A 476 30.35 -3.48 -18.82
N SER A 477 29.67 -2.55 -19.48
CA SER A 477 29.64 -2.50 -20.95
C SER A 477 29.55 -1.07 -21.45
N ALA A 478 30.68 -0.37 -21.36
CA ALA A 478 31.06 0.63 -22.34
C ALA A 478 31.41 -0.11 -23.65
N THR A 479 30.40 -0.58 -24.39
CA THR A 479 30.56 -0.88 -25.82
C THR A 479 29.94 0.26 -26.59
N SER A 480 30.83 1.03 -27.20
CA SER A 480 30.57 2.23 -27.98
C SER A 480 29.65 1.95 -29.18
N CYS A 481 28.35 2.13 -28.99
CA CYS A 481 27.47 2.44 -30.11
C CYS A 481 27.40 3.96 -30.21
N LYS A 482 28.00 4.51 -31.29
CA LYS A 482 27.83 5.90 -31.70
C LYS A 482 26.35 6.10 -32.09
N GLU A 483 25.51 6.42 -31.13
CA GLU A 483 24.16 6.91 -31.38
C GLU A 483 24.21 8.43 -31.59
N LYS A 484 23.55 8.87 -32.67
CA LYS A 484 23.38 10.29 -33.00
C LYS A 484 22.68 10.98 -31.84
N ALA A 485 23.20 12.13 -31.41
CA ALA A 485 22.61 12.97 -30.38
C ALA A 485 21.11 13.19 -30.65
N PRO A 486 20.21 12.67 -29.80
CA PRO A 486 18.85 13.17 -29.74
C PRO A 486 18.89 14.55 -29.08
N PHE A 487 17.90 15.37 -29.42
CA PHE A 487 17.60 16.65 -28.78
C PHE A 487 17.79 16.62 -27.26
N ASP A 488 18.24 17.75 -26.71
CA ASP A 488 18.49 18.02 -25.30
C ASP A 488 17.20 17.88 -24.47
N GLU A 489 16.79 16.64 -24.22
CA GLU A 489 15.84 16.29 -23.17
C GLU A 489 16.57 16.56 -21.86
N MET A 490 16.21 17.66 -21.20
CA MET A 490 16.68 18.04 -19.86
C MET A 490 16.27 16.95 -18.86
N LYS A 491 17.04 15.85 -18.82
CA LYS A 491 16.86 14.76 -17.86
C LYS A 491 17.22 15.31 -16.47
N PRO A 492 16.49 14.92 -15.41
CA PRO A 492 16.89 15.29 -14.06
C PRO A 492 18.32 14.83 -13.81
N ASN A 493 19.19 15.76 -13.39
CA ASN A 493 20.55 15.45 -12.98
C ASN A 493 20.49 14.79 -11.60
N PHE A 494 20.49 13.46 -11.59
CA PHE A 494 20.58 12.68 -10.36
C PHE A 494 22.01 12.65 -9.84
N LEU A 495 22.19 12.73 -8.51
CA LEU A 495 23.50 12.59 -7.89
C LEU A 495 24.11 11.19 -8.09
N ASP A 496 23.29 10.15 -7.96
CA ASP A 496 23.65 8.75 -8.10
C ASP A 496 23.70 8.35 -9.58
N THR A 497 24.68 8.90 -10.30
CA THR A 497 24.89 8.60 -11.73
C THR A 497 25.24 7.14 -12.02
N GLN A 498 25.66 6.37 -11.00
CA GLN A 498 26.01 4.96 -11.12
C GLN A 498 24.79 4.03 -10.99
N THR A 499 23.79 4.42 -10.19
CA THR A 499 22.59 3.62 -9.98
C THR A 499 21.68 3.78 -11.18
N ARG A 500 21.41 2.67 -11.86
CA ARG A 500 20.53 2.64 -13.03
C ARG A 500 19.34 1.75 -12.75
N TYR A 501 18.19 2.13 -13.28
CA TYR A 501 16.98 1.33 -13.15
C TYR A 501 16.59 0.71 -14.50
N ARG A 502 16.33 -0.59 -14.48
CA ARG A 502 15.64 -1.29 -15.56
C ARG A 502 14.15 -1.24 -15.31
N HIS A 503 13.42 -0.65 -16.25
CA HIS A 503 11.96 -0.70 -16.24
C HIS A 503 11.48 -2.04 -16.81
N SER A 504 10.72 -2.77 -16.01
CA SER A 504 9.99 -3.95 -16.47
C SER A 504 8.89 -3.52 -17.43
N PRO A 505 8.60 -4.30 -18.49
CA PRO A 505 7.44 -4.04 -19.33
C PRO A 505 6.16 -4.02 -18.50
N ILE A 506 5.30 -3.04 -18.75
CA ILE A 506 3.98 -2.97 -18.08
C ILE A 506 3.16 -4.19 -18.49
N ARG A 507 2.67 -4.94 -17.50
CA ARG A 507 1.93 -6.18 -17.71
C ARG A 507 0.48 -6.02 -17.30
N MET A 508 -0.37 -6.70 -18.06
CA MET A 508 -1.81 -6.77 -17.83
C MET A 508 -2.18 -8.19 -17.38
N TRP A 509 -2.68 -8.33 -16.17
CA TRP A 509 -3.10 -9.61 -15.58
C TRP A 509 -4.59 -9.55 -15.20
N PRO A 510 -5.39 -10.60 -15.45
CA PRO A 510 -5.07 -11.81 -16.20
C PRO A 510 -4.78 -11.49 -17.67
N PRO A 511 -4.16 -12.41 -18.44
CA PRO A 511 -4.15 -12.31 -19.91
C PRO A 511 -5.57 -12.29 -20.48
N SER A 512 -5.76 -11.92 -21.76
CA SER A 512 -7.10 -11.84 -22.36
C SER A 512 -7.90 -13.13 -22.22
N ALA A 513 -9.21 -13.02 -21.96
CA ALA A 513 -10.12 -14.16 -21.72
C ALA A 513 -10.08 -15.21 -22.85
N SER A 514 -9.77 -14.79 -24.08
CA SER A 514 -9.62 -15.65 -25.25
C SER A 514 -8.33 -16.50 -25.28
N ARG A 515 -7.35 -16.23 -24.42
CA ARG A 515 -6.00 -16.83 -24.49
C ARG A 515 -5.96 -18.28 -24.00
N CYS A 516 -6.64 -18.59 -22.90
CA CYS A 516 -6.71 -19.93 -22.32
C CYS A 516 -7.94 -20.09 -21.40
N PRO A 517 -8.38 -21.34 -21.13
CA PRO A 517 -9.43 -21.61 -20.15
C PRO A 517 -9.11 -21.05 -18.75
N CYS A 518 -7.84 -21.09 -18.34
CA CYS A 518 -7.35 -20.47 -17.11
C CYS A 518 -7.68 -18.98 -17.00
N SER A 519 -7.42 -18.24 -18.08
CA SER A 519 -7.67 -16.80 -18.13
C SER A 519 -9.17 -16.54 -18.12
N LYS A 520 -9.98 -17.32 -18.85
CA LYS A 520 -11.44 -17.21 -18.80
C LYS A 520 -11.98 -17.39 -17.37
N ARG A 521 -11.44 -18.35 -16.62
CA ARG A 521 -11.78 -18.56 -15.19
C ARG A 521 -11.33 -17.40 -14.30
N LEU A 522 -10.12 -16.87 -14.51
CA LEU A 522 -9.68 -15.68 -13.79
C LEU A 522 -10.59 -14.48 -14.07
N HIS A 523 -11.04 -14.33 -15.32
CA HIS A 523 -12.02 -13.29 -15.66
C HIS A 523 -13.37 -13.51 -14.97
N SER A 524 -13.86 -14.74 -14.82
CA SER A 524 -15.10 -15.00 -14.07
C SER A 524 -14.96 -14.71 -12.57
N ILE A 525 -13.76 -14.87 -12.00
CA ILE A 525 -13.45 -14.50 -10.61
C ILE A 525 -13.43 -12.97 -10.46
N LEU A 526 -12.65 -12.27 -11.29
CA LEU A 526 -12.47 -10.82 -11.18
C LEU A 526 -13.69 -10.01 -11.64
N ASN A 527 -14.53 -10.57 -12.51
CA ASN A 527 -15.67 -9.88 -13.13
C ASN A 527 -17.00 -10.55 -12.77
N ARG A 528 -17.11 -11.10 -11.56
CA ARG A 528 -18.30 -11.83 -11.14
C ARG A 528 -19.57 -10.99 -11.36
N PRO A 529 -20.63 -11.55 -11.95
CA PRO A 529 -21.90 -10.84 -12.14
C PRO A 529 -22.48 -10.42 -10.80
N LEU A 530 -22.99 -9.18 -10.74
CA LEU A 530 -23.64 -8.64 -9.55
C LEU A 530 -25.14 -9.00 -9.55
N PRO A 531 -25.72 -9.43 -8.43
CA PRO A 531 -27.09 -9.94 -8.36
C PRO A 531 -28.19 -8.90 -8.66
N SER A 532 -27.89 -7.59 -8.57
CA SER A 532 -28.88 -6.50 -8.78
C SER A 532 -28.43 -5.45 -9.80
N ALA A 533 -27.53 -5.80 -10.72
CA ALA A 533 -27.08 -4.85 -11.73
C ALA A 533 -28.20 -4.51 -12.73
N SER A 534 -28.60 -3.24 -12.74
CA SER A 534 -29.33 -2.61 -13.86
C SER A 534 -28.54 -2.78 -15.17
N PRO A 535 -29.18 -2.81 -16.35
CA PRO A 535 -28.51 -2.89 -17.66
C PRO A 535 -27.50 -1.76 -17.92
N PHE A 536 -27.46 -0.72 -17.09
CA PHE A 536 -26.45 0.33 -17.17
C PHE A 536 -25.18 -0.07 -16.41
N HIS A 537 -24.16 -0.43 -17.19
CA HIS A 537 -22.87 -1.04 -16.85
C HIS A 537 -21.92 -0.29 -15.88
N THR A 538 -22.39 0.58 -15.01
CA THR A 538 -21.51 1.28 -14.06
C THR A 538 -21.24 0.41 -12.82
N ARG A 539 -19.97 0.32 -12.41
CA ARG A 539 -19.52 -0.40 -11.22
C ARG A 539 -18.79 0.56 -10.30
N SER A 540 -19.08 0.50 -9.00
CA SER A 540 -18.29 1.16 -7.97
C SER A 540 -17.31 0.15 -7.38
N ILE A 541 -16.04 0.53 -7.26
CA ILE A 541 -14.99 -0.34 -6.73
C ILE A 541 -14.27 0.38 -5.61
N THR A 542 -14.01 -0.36 -4.54
CA THR A 542 -13.16 0.07 -3.43
C THR A 542 -12.10 -0.99 -3.23
N GLY A 543 -10.82 -0.59 -3.18
CA GLY A 543 -9.70 -1.52 -3.08
C GLY A 543 -8.73 -1.08 -1.99
N VAL A 544 -7.98 -2.06 -1.48
CA VAL A 544 -6.85 -1.87 -0.57
C VAL A 544 -5.75 -2.82 -1.01
N LEU A 545 -4.53 -2.30 -1.12
CA LEU A 545 -3.32 -3.06 -1.43
C LEU A 545 -2.42 -3.05 -0.19
N ASP A 546 -1.95 -4.21 0.23
CA ASP A 546 -0.81 -4.33 1.14
C ASP A 546 0.40 -4.95 0.40
N GLU A 547 1.43 -5.34 1.14
CA GLU A 547 2.66 -5.93 0.60
C GLU A 547 2.48 -7.33 -0.05
N GLN A 548 1.34 -7.98 0.18
CA GLN A 548 1.11 -9.38 -0.20
C GLN A 548 -0.15 -9.58 -1.04
N ARG A 549 -1.18 -8.73 -0.90
CA ARG A 549 -2.54 -8.96 -1.39
C ARG A 549 -3.20 -7.67 -1.83
N LEU A 550 -3.96 -7.78 -2.90
CA LEU A 550 -4.95 -6.80 -3.30
C LEU A 550 -6.33 -7.33 -2.95
N VAL A 551 -7.07 -6.59 -2.13
CA VAL A 551 -8.46 -6.87 -1.79
C VAL A 551 -9.32 -5.76 -2.37
N PHE A 552 -10.33 -6.11 -3.17
CA PHE A 552 -11.27 -5.13 -3.69
C PHE A 552 -12.71 -5.62 -3.69
N MET A 553 -13.63 -4.70 -3.45
CA MET A 553 -15.06 -4.92 -3.48
C MET A 553 -15.64 -4.32 -4.75
N ILE A 554 -16.48 -5.10 -5.44
CA ILE A 554 -17.24 -4.66 -6.61
C ILE A 554 -18.69 -4.47 -6.17
N LYS A 555 -19.23 -3.27 -6.41
CA LYS A 555 -20.62 -2.92 -6.18
C LYS A 555 -21.30 -2.45 -7.46
N PRO A 556 -22.65 -2.54 -7.53
CA PRO A 556 -23.41 -1.84 -8.55
C PRO A 556 -23.07 -0.34 -8.52
N GLY A 557 -23.08 0.31 -9.69
CA GLY A 557 -22.91 1.75 -9.77
C GLY A 557 -24.01 2.48 -9.01
N ARG A 558 -23.68 3.67 -8.50
CA ARG A 558 -24.60 4.48 -7.70
C ARG A 558 -25.87 4.79 -8.50
N SER A 559 -27.01 4.38 -7.99
CA SER A 559 -28.31 4.89 -8.43
C SER A 559 -28.53 6.14 -7.59
N TYR A 560 -28.93 7.29 -8.14
CA TYR A 560 -29.11 8.54 -7.35
C TYR A 560 -30.28 8.47 -6.33
N GLY A 561 -30.44 7.39 -5.56
CA GLY A 561 -31.48 7.12 -4.59
C GLY A 561 -30.93 6.70 -3.21
N PRO A 562 -31.76 6.76 -2.17
CA PRO A 562 -31.38 6.59 -0.76
C PRO A 562 -30.98 5.16 -0.35
N GLY A 563 -30.98 4.19 -1.28
CA GLY A 563 -30.67 2.77 -1.01
C GLY A 563 -29.22 2.33 -1.29
N ASP A 564 -28.39 3.21 -1.87
CA ASP A 564 -27.06 2.86 -2.38
C ASP A 564 -26.07 2.40 -1.29
N ASP A 565 -26.18 2.95 -0.08
CA ASP A 565 -25.31 2.60 1.04
C ASP A 565 -25.48 1.15 1.50
N ASN A 566 -26.66 0.58 1.26
CA ASN A 566 -27.01 -0.78 1.65
C ASN A 566 -26.88 -1.81 0.50
N THR A 567 -26.23 -1.43 -0.60
CA THR A 567 -25.92 -2.39 -1.68
C THR A 567 -24.80 -3.35 -1.28
N LEU A 568 -25.09 -4.66 -1.40
CA LEU A 568 -24.11 -5.73 -1.19
C LEU A 568 -23.11 -5.76 -2.35
N GLY A 569 -21.83 -5.80 -2.00
CA GLY A 569 -20.71 -5.95 -2.91
C GLY A 569 -20.09 -7.33 -2.84
N THR A 570 -19.53 -7.77 -3.96
CA THR A 570 -18.70 -8.99 -4.04
C THR A 570 -17.24 -8.63 -3.76
N ILE A 571 -16.57 -9.37 -2.88
CA ILE A 571 -15.17 -9.11 -2.53
C ILE A 571 -14.26 -10.12 -3.23
N VAL A 572 -13.22 -9.60 -3.84
CA VAL A 572 -12.21 -10.37 -4.58
C VAL A 572 -10.86 -10.15 -3.92
N VAL A 573 -10.12 -11.23 -3.70
CA VAL A 573 -8.78 -11.24 -3.15
C VAL A 573 -7.82 -11.77 -4.21
N VAL A 574 -6.76 -11.02 -4.49
CA VAL A 574 -5.64 -11.43 -5.33
C VAL A 574 -4.40 -11.53 -4.45
N ASP A 575 -3.81 -12.71 -4.36
CA ASP A 575 -2.67 -13.01 -3.48
C ASP A 575 -1.39 -13.12 -4.30
N PHE A 576 -0.40 -12.31 -3.95
CA PHE A 576 0.96 -12.32 -4.49
C PHE A 576 1.91 -13.14 -3.64
N SER A 577 1.48 -13.68 -2.50
CA SER A 577 2.26 -14.61 -1.68
C SER A 577 1.83 -16.05 -1.91
N ARG A 578 2.75 -17.01 -1.74
CA ARG A 578 2.38 -18.42 -1.71
C ARG A 578 1.70 -18.75 -0.38
N PRO A 579 0.63 -19.58 -0.38
CA PRO A 579 0.14 -20.13 0.86
C PRO A 579 1.22 -21.03 1.47
N LEU A 580 1.59 -20.76 2.73
CA LEU A 580 2.49 -21.62 3.48
C LEU A 580 1.87 -23.02 3.53
N THR A 581 2.44 -23.96 2.77
CA THR A 581 2.15 -25.37 2.99
C THR A 581 2.76 -25.71 4.33
N SER A 582 1.93 -25.84 5.36
CA SER A 582 2.32 -26.52 6.60
C SER A 582 2.88 -27.87 6.19
N THR A 583 4.19 -28.01 6.20
CA THR A 583 4.87 -29.28 6.11
C THR A 583 4.56 -30.02 7.40
N ALA A 584 3.49 -30.80 7.36
CA ALA A 584 3.25 -31.84 8.36
C ALA A 584 4.49 -32.73 8.42
N HIS A 585 5.07 -32.82 9.62
CA HIS A 585 6.07 -33.78 10.08
C HIS A 585 7.33 -33.97 9.21
N ALA A 586 8.45 -33.45 9.71
CA ALA A 586 9.77 -33.99 9.38
C ALA A 586 9.77 -35.51 9.64
N PRO A 587 10.12 -36.38 8.66
CA PRO A 587 10.38 -37.77 8.97
C PRO A 587 11.64 -37.84 9.81
N SER A 588 11.51 -38.44 10.99
CA SER A 588 12.60 -38.74 11.92
C SER A 588 13.77 -39.40 11.18
N ALA A 589 14.97 -38.87 11.39
CA ALA A 589 16.22 -39.44 10.91
C ALA A 589 16.42 -40.85 11.49
N SER A 590 16.26 -41.88 10.66
CA SER A 590 16.95 -43.18 10.79
C SER A 590 16.51 -44.13 9.68
N GLN A 591 17.05 -43.94 8.47
CA GLN A 591 17.30 -45.05 7.54
C GLN A 591 18.16 -44.57 6.35
N PRO A 592 19.17 -45.34 5.93
CA PRO A 592 20.05 -44.96 4.82
C PRO A 592 19.33 -45.06 3.47
N PRO A 593 19.69 -44.26 2.47
CA PRO A 593 19.02 -44.26 1.18
C PRO A 593 19.38 -45.52 0.39
N SER A 594 18.41 -46.42 0.20
CA SER A 594 18.55 -47.50 -0.77
C SER A 594 18.21 -46.97 -2.16
N LEU A 595 19.19 -47.08 -3.07
CA LEU A 595 19.06 -46.80 -4.49
C LEU A 595 18.11 -47.82 -5.14
N LEU A 596 16.87 -47.42 -5.41
CA LEU A 596 16.02 -48.11 -6.37
C LEU A 596 15.45 -47.10 -7.37
N ARG A 597 16.02 -47.15 -8.58
CA ARG A 597 15.39 -46.70 -9.82
C ARG A 597 13.98 -47.29 -9.88
N ARG A 598 12.97 -46.43 -9.92
CA ARG A 598 11.64 -46.79 -10.43
C ARG A 598 11.33 -45.91 -11.62
N ASP A 599 11.63 -46.47 -12.79
CA ASP A 599 10.87 -46.19 -14.00
C ASP A 599 9.43 -46.65 -13.76
N SER A 600 8.47 -45.72 -13.80
CA SER A 600 7.09 -46.05 -14.13
C SER A 600 6.35 -44.81 -14.60
N MET A 601 6.10 -44.77 -15.91
CA MET A 601 4.92 -44.12 -16.46
C MET A 601 3.69 -44.61 -15.69
N MET A 602 2.94 -43.71 -15.08
CA MET A 602 1.50 -43.87 -14.93
C MET A 602 0.84 -42.49 -14.96
N GLU A 603 -0.06 -42.36 -15.91
CA GLU A 603 -1.09 -41.34 -16.01
C GLU A 603 -1.89 -41.30 -14.70
N ASN A 604 -1.70 -40.26 -13.90
CA ASN A 604 -2.65 -39.92 -12.85
C ASN A 604 -3.43 -38.68 -13.28
N ASN A 605 -4.52 -38.95 -14.00
CA ASN A 605 -5.67 -38.06 -14.09
C ASN A 605 -6.27 -37.90 -12.67
N ILE A 606 -5.73 -36.96 -11.90
CA ILE A 606 -6.43 -36.44 -10.73
C ILE A 606 -7.39 -35.38 -11.25
N CYS A 607 -8.66 -35.76 -11.39
CA CYS A 607 -9.77 -34.82 -11.46
C CYS A 607 -9.73 -33.95 -10.20
N VAL A 608 -9.11 -32.77 -10.32
CA VAL A 608 -9.29 -31.68 -9.36
C VAL A 608 -10.76 -31.30 -9.45
N LEU A 609 -11.54 -31.56 -8.40
CA LEU A 609 -12.84 -30.92 -8.22
C LEU A 609 -12.60 -29.41 -8.26
N PHE A 610 -12.99 -28.78 -9.37
CA PHE A 610 -12.72 -27.38 -9.65
C PHE A 610 -13.69 -26.52 -8.85
N ASP A 611 -13.20 -25.84 -7.80
CA ASP A 611 -13.94 -24.76 -7.16
C ASP A 611 -14.00 -23.55 -8.12
N GLU A 612 -15.18 -23.24 -8.68
CA GLU A 612 -15.35 -22.13 -9.61
C GLU A 612 -15.05 -20.74 -9.00
N SER A 613 -14.99 -20.63 -7.67
CA SER A 613 -14.82 -19.37 -6.94
C SER A 613 -13.37 -19.00 -6.64
N ALA A 614 -12.43 -19.94 -6.79
CA ALA A 614 -11.03 -19.75 -6.43
C ALA A 614 -10.08 -20.31 -7.49
N MET A 615 -8.92 -19.69 -7.67
CA MET A 615 -7.80 -20.23 -8.44
C MET A 615 -6.52 -20.12 -7.63
N CYS A 616 -5.75 -21.21 -7.55
CA CYS A 616 -4.41 -21.25 -6.94
C CYS A 616 -3.46 -22.06 -7.82
N TRP A 617 -2.21 -21.59 -7.98
CA TRP A 617 -1.15 -22.35 -8.65
C TRP A 617 -0.51 -23.34 -7.67
N SER A 618 -0.37 -24.62 -8.07
CA SER A 618 0.29 -25.65 -7.25
C SER A 618 1.80 -25.43 -7.11
N SER A 619 2.42 -25.97 -6.07
CA SER A 619 3.86 -25.87 -5.79
C SER A 619 4.76 -26.50 -6.88
N SER A 620 4.25 -27.49 -7.62
CA SER A 620 4.96 -28.16 -8.72
C SER A 620 4.70 -27.54 -10.11
N SER A 621 3.71 -26.65 -10.25
CA SER A 621 3.40 -26.01 -11.54
C SER A 621 4.27 -24.77 -11.76
N LYS A 622 5.11 -24.80 -12.80
CA LYS A 622 5.66 -23.58 -13.42
C LYS A 622 4.53 -22.94 -14.24
N GLY A 623 3.51 -22.42 -13.53
CA GLY A 623 2.31 -21.84 -14.12
C GLY A 623 2.66 -20.90 -15.29
N ARG A 624 2.28 -21.25 -16.51
CA ARG A 624 2.34 -20.38 -17.69
C ARG A 624 1.14 -20.68 -18.58
N CYS A 625 0.36 -19.64 -18.86
CA CYS A 625 -0.61 -19.65 -19.95
C CYS A 625 0.14 -19.62 -21.29
N ARG A 626 0.56 -20.79 -21.79
CA ARG A 626 1.13 -20.97 -23.13
C ARG A 626 0.06 -21.58 -24.03
N GLY A 627 -0.28 -20.85 -25.10
CA GLY A 627 -1.11 -21.29 -26.23
C GLY A 627 -2.19 -22.32 -25.90
N ARG A 628 -3.40 -21.87 -25.51
CA ARG A 628 -4.58 -22.72 -25.26
C ARG A 628 -4.47 -23.75 -24.13
N THR A 629 -3.33 -23.89 -23.46
CA THR A 629 -3.14 -24.83 -22.34
C THR A 629 -2.78 -24.12 -21.04
N CYS A 630 -3.26 -24.69 -19.92
CA CYS A 630 -2.84 -24.34 -18.57
C CYS A 630 -1.68 -25.28 -18.22
N GLN A 631 -0.44 -24.81 -18.22
CA GLN A 631 0.72 -25.56 -17.70
C GLN A 631 1.21 -24.92 -16.43
#